data_AF-A0A6I1VY22-F1
#
_entry.id   AF-A0A6I1VY22-F1
#
_cell.length_a   1.000
_cell.length_b   1.000
_cell.length_c   1.000
_cell.angle_alpha   90.00
_cell.angle_beta   90.00
_cell.angle_gamma   90.00
#
_symmetry.space_group_name_H-M   'P 1'
#
loop_
_entity.id
_entity.type
_entity.pdbx_description
1 polymer ?
#
loop_
_entity_poly.entity_id
_entity_poly.type
_entity_poly.pdbx_seq_one_letter_code
_entity_poly.pdbx_strand_id
1 'polypeptide(L)' 'FVEGAADGFNVMPPYLPGSLDAFVDKVVPELQRRGLFRRAYQGRTLRDHLGLPRPDYFAAQEAKSAQG' A
#
# COMPACT_ATOMS: atom_id res chain seq x y z
N PHE A 1 13.09 8.05 3.27
CA PHE A 1 12.00 7.45 4.06
C PHE A 1 12.43 7.00 5.45
N VAL A 2 13.57 7.47 5.97
CA VAL A 2 14.13 7.01 7.26
C VAL A 2 13.77 7.97 8.40
N GLU A 3 13.31 9.17 8.06
CA GLU A 3 12.96 10.24 9.01
C GLU A 3 11.46 10.27 9.36
N GLY A 4 10.69 9.24 8.97
CA GLY A 4 9.28 9.07 9.42
C GLY A 4 8.24 10.03 8.83
N ALA A 5 8.58 10.84 7.82
CA ALA A 5 7.64 11.80 7.23
C ALA A 5 6.49 11.16 6.41
N ALA A 6 6.65 9.90 5.97
CA ALA A 6 5.63 9.18 5.20
C ALA A 6 5.85 7.66 5.25
N ASP A 7 4.76 6.90 5.32
CA ASP A 7 4.73 5.42 5.22
C ASP A 7 4.58 4.92 3.77
N GLY A 8 4.13 5.80 2.87
CA GLY A 8 3.87 5.48 1.47
C GLY A 8 3.50 6.72 0.66
N PHE A 9 3.34 6.53 -0.65
CA PHE A 9 3.06 7.63 -1.59
C PHE A 9 1.88 7.28 -2.47
N ASN A 10 1.04 8.28 -2.72
CA ASN A 10 0.11 8.24 -3.83
C ASN A 10 0.85 8.74 -5.08
N VAL A 11 1.01 7.88 -6.08
CA VAL A 11 1.69 8.22 -7.34
C VAL A 11 0.62 8.65 -8.33
N MET A 12 0.68 9.90 -8.77
CA MET A 12 -0.25 10.51 -9.73
C MET A 12 0.50 10.89 -11.02
N PRO A 13 0.60 9.99 -12.01
CA PRO A 13 1.32 10.26 -13.24
C PRO A 13 0.64 11.36 -14.08
N PRO A 14 1.39 12.26 -14.74
CA PRO A 14 0.83 13.30 -15.61
C PRO A 14 0.15 12.74 -16.88
N TYR A 15 0.56 11.55 -17.34
CA TYR A 15 -0.09 10.84 -18.45
C TYR A 15 0.17 9.34 -18.35
N LEU A 16 -0.70 8.55 -19.01
CA LEU A 16 -0.64 7.08 -18.98
C LEU A 16 -0.55 6.50 -20.40
N PRO A 17 0.10 5.34 -20.57
CA PRO A 17 0.82 4.57 -19.54
C PRO A 17 2.26 5.06 -19.30
N GLY A 18 2.87 5.78 -20.23
CA GLY A 18 4.33 5.97 -20.28
C GLY A 18 4.96 6.62 -19.05
N SER A 19 4.29 7.56 -18.37
CA SER A 19 4.85 8.13 -17.14
C SER A 19 4.81 7.15 -15.97
N LEU A 20 3.84 6.24 -15.93
CA LEU A 20 3.82 5.17 -14.94
C LEU A 20 4.89 4.13 -15.25
N ASP A 21 5.04 3.76 -16.53
CA ASP A 21 6.07 2.81 -16.98
C ASP A 21 7.47 3.30 -16.62
N ALA A 22 7.76 4.58 -16.90
CA ALA A 22 9.04 5.19 -16.54
C ALA A 22 9.29 5.16 -15.01
N PHE A 23 8.26 5.38 -14.19
CA PHE A 23 8.39 5.28 -12.74
C PHE A 23 8.70 3.84 -12.30
N VAL A 24 7.96 2.86 -12.85
CA VAL A 24 8.16 1.44 -12.54
C VAL A 24 9.55 0.98 -12.98
N ASP A 25 10.01 1.35 -14.16
CA ASP A 25 11.28 0.88 -14.72
C ASP A 25 12.51 1.54 -14.10
N LYS A 26 12.37 2.77 -13.59
CA LYS A 26 13.51 3.56 -13.10
C LYS A 26 13.55 3.69 -11.58
N VAL A 27 12.40 3.92 -10.95
CA VAL A 27 12.35 4.24 -9.51
C VAL A 27 12.23 2.98 -8.67
N VAL A 28 11.34 2.05 -9.03
CA VAL A 28 11.11 0.83 -8.25
C VAL A 28 12.39 0.00 -8.04
N PRO A 29 13.26 -0.24 -9.06
CA PRO A 29 14.50 -0.97 -8.88
C PRO A 29 15.44 -0.30 -7.86
N GLU A 30 15.51 1.03 -7.85
CA GLU A 30 16.34 1.76 -6.89
C GLU A 30 15.82 1.66 -5.46
N LEU A 31 14.49 1.70 -5.28
CA LEU A 31 13.88 1.47 -3.97
C LEU A 31 14.16 0.04 -3.48
N GLN A 32 14.07 -0.95 -4.36
CA GLN A 32 14.38 -2.35 -4.04
C GLN A 32 15.87 -2.59 -3.77
N ARG A 33 16.77 -1.89 -4.48
CA ARG A 33 18.23 -1.95 -4.26
C ARG A 33 18.60 -1.41 -2.88
N ARG A 34 17.91 -0.36 -2.43
CA ARG A 34 18.11 0.28 -1.12
C ARG A 34 17.36 -0.43 0.02
N GLY A 35 16.62 -1.51 -0.26
CA GLY A 35 15.82 -2.21 0.74
C GLY A 35 14.57 -1.46 1.23
N LEU A 36 14.14 -0.43 0.47
CA LEU A 36 13.01 0.44 0.81
C LEU A 36 11.68 -0.03 0.19
N PHE A 37 11.72 -1.01 -0.71
CA PHE A 37 10.52 -1.56 -1.35
C PHE A 37 10.61 -3.07 -1.51
N ARG A 38 9.45 -3.73 -1.40
CA ARG A 38 9.30 -5.17 -1.52
C ARG A 38 9.70 -5.68 -2.90
N ARG A 39 10.24 -6.91 -2.96
CA ARG A 39 10.58 -7.62 -4.21
C ARG A 39 9.53 -8.63 -4.64
N ALA A 40 8.71 -9.10 -3.70
CA ALA A 40 7.59 -9.98 -3.95
C ALA A 40 6.44 -9.60 -3.00
N TYR A 41 5.21 -9.91 -3.42
CA TYR A 41 4.05 -9.80 -2.54
C TYR A 41 3.97 -11.01 -1.62
N GLN A 42 3.50 -10.78 -0.40
CA GLN A 42 3.23 -11.82 0.59
C GLN A 42 1.77 -11.70 1.03
N GLY A 43 1.12 -12.84 1.29
CA GLY A 43 -0.31 -12.87 1.57
C GLY A 43 -1.16 -12.79 0.30
N ARG A 44 -2.47 -12.64 0.48
CA ARG A 44 -3.45 -12.70 -0.63
C ARG A 44 -4.36 -11.47 -0.68
N THR A 45 -4.33 -10.64 0.35
CA THR A 45 -5.21 -9.49 0.48
C THR A 45 -4.41 -8.20 0.43
N LEU A 46 -5.07 -7.11 0.03
CA LEU A 46 -4.48 -5.77 0.11
C LEU A 46 -3.98 -5.46 1.53
N ARG A 47 -4.71 -5.95 2.53
CA ARG A 47 -4.38 -5.78 3.93
C ARG A 47 -3.03 -6.43 4.27
N ASP A 48 -2.77 -7.63 3.76
CA ASP A 48 -1.48 -8.32 3.90
C ASP A 48 -0.36 -7.50 3.23
N HIS A 49 -0.62 -6.95 2.03
CA HIS A 49 0.36 -6.16 1.30
C HIS A 49 0.74 -4.84 2.01
N LEU A 50 -0.16 -4.33 2.85
CA LEU A 50 0.03 -3.10 3.63
C LEU A 50 0.46 -3.38 5.08
N GLY A 51 0.59 -4.64 5.49
CA GLY A 51 0.95 -4.99 6.89
C GLY A 51 -0.13 -4.64 7.91
N LEU A 52 -1.39 -4.56 7.48
CA LEU A 52 -2.50 -4.13 8.34
C LEU A 52 -3.13 -5.32 9.07
N PRO A 53 -3.56 -5.18 10.34
CA PRO A 53 -4.26 -6.24 11.05
C PRO A 53 -5.68 -6.41 10.52
N ARG A 54 -6.19 -7.64 10.53
CA ARG A 54 -7.60 -7.92 10.22
C ARG A 54 -8.47 -7.40 11.36
N PRO A 55 -9.51 -6.58 11.09
CA PRO A 55 -10.37 -6.08 12.15
C PRO A 55 -11.18 -7.21 12.76
N ASP A 56 -11.36 -7.17 14.07
CA ASP A 56 -12.30 -8.04 14.77
C ASP A 56 -13.73 -7.63 14.41
N TYR A 57 -14.46 -8.54 13.77
CA TYR A 57 -15.79 -8.27 13.21
C TYR A 57 -16.88 -7.93 14.25
N PHE A 58 -16.58 -7.91 15.55
CA PHE A 58 -17.55 -7.58 16.61
C PHE A 58 -17.94 -6.08 16.65
N ALA A 59 -17.05 -5.16 16.27
CA ALA A 59 -17.39 -3.74 16.17
C ALA A 59 -18.36 -3.42 15.01
N ALA A 60 -18.50 -4.33 14.03
CA ALA A 60 -19.42 -4.18 12.90
C ALA A 60 -20.85 -4.70 13.20
N GLN A 61 -21.05 -5.47 14.27
CA GLN A 61 -22.37 -5.94 14.70
C GLN A 61 -23.12 -4.86 15.51
N GLU A 62 -22.45 -4.14 16.41
CA GLU A 62 -23.09 -3.07 17.19
C GLU A 62 -23.64 -1.93 16.33
N ALA A 63 -22.94 -1.57 15.24
CA ALA A 63 -23.39 -0.54 14.31
C ALA A 63 -24.69 -0.92 13.57
N LYS A 64 -24.96 -2.21 13.34
CA LYS A 64 -26.21 -2.68 12.74
C LYS A 64 -27.34 -2.86 13.76
N SER A 65 -27.00 -3.14 15.02
CA SER A 65 -27.98 -3.28 16.11
C SER A 65 -28.49 -1.94 16.67
N ALA A 66 -27.73 -0.85 16.51
CA ALA A 66 -28.12 0.49 16.98
C ALA A 66 -28.99 1.27 15.98
N GLN A 67 -29.36 0.68 14.83
CA GLN A 67 -30.16 1.27 13.76
C GLN A 67 -31.46 0.51 13.48
N GLY A 68 -31.84 -0.41 14.39
CA GLY A 68 -33.09 -1.17 14.36
C GLY A 68 -34.02 -0.80 15.50
#